data_AF-A0A859FBX0-F1
#
_entry.id   AF-A0A859FBX0-F1
#
_cell.length_a   1.000
_cell.length_b   1.000
_cell.length_c   1.000
_cell.angle_alpha   90.00
_cell.angle_beta   90.00
_cell.angle_gamma   90.00
#
_symmetry.space_group_name_H-M   'P 1'
#
loop_
_entity.id
_entity.type
_entity.pdbx_description
1 polymer ?
#
loop_
_entity_poly.entity_id
_entity_poly.type
_entity_poly.pdbx_seq_one_letter_code
_entity_poly.pdbx_strand_id
1 'polypeptide(L)'
;MSFLTRFLLLTVAVLVAITGVIALLVQTTSAIMGAEVIIESWTALLAFSAAVVLWIIPVQLIDWLKLVRVQRRPLRIMYPYLITLIHVTAFALYIVTMTNVMSDVFFSNVGLGVFTLAIIMLARYAYVQLARSVRKYKEPRVQVVEE
;
A
#
# COMPACT_ATOMS: atom_id res chain seq x y z
N MET A 1 -7.96 24.19 19.96
CA MET A 1 -7.42 23.83 18.63
C MET A 1 -8.54 23.87 17.60
N SER A 2 -8.33 24.51 16.46
CA SER A 2 -9.32 24.52 15.38
C SER A 2 -9.46 23.12 14.77
N PHE A 3 -10.64 22.80 14.22
CA PHE A 3 -10.90 21.53 13.55
C PHE A 3 -9.82 21.20 12.50
N LEU A 4 -9.41 22.20 11.71
CA LEU A 4 -8.36 22.08 10.70
C LEU A 4 -7.01 21.66 11.30
N THR A 5 -6.58 22.28 12.41
CA THR A 5 -5.31 21.92 13.06
C THR A 5 -5.31 20.50 13.60
N ARG A 6 -6.43 20.05 14.18
CA ARG A 6 -6.56 18.67 14.68
C ARG A 6 -6.55 17.64 13.54
N PHE A 7 -7.24 17.94 12.44
CA PHE A 7 -7.27 17.10 11.26
C PHE A 7 -5.86 16.94 10.65
N LEU A 8 -5.17 18.07 10.40
CA LEU A 8 -3.82 18.05 9.85
C LEU A 8 -2.83 17.26 10.72
N LEU A 9 -2.87 17.47 12.04
CA LEU A 9 -1.98 16.75 12.95
C LEU A 9 -2.25 15.24 12.96
N LEU A 10 -3.52 14.83 12.93
CA LEU A 10 -3.88 13.42 12.84
C LEU A 10 -3.40 12.81 11.51
N THR A 11 -3.57 13.51 10.39
CA THR A 11 -3.10 13.04 9.09
C THR A 11 -1.58 12.89 9.06
N VAL A 12 -0.85 13.89 9.55
CA VAL A 12 0.62 13.84 9.62
C VAL A 12 1.07 12.70 10.54
N ALA A 13 0.46 12.54 11.71
CA ALA A 13 0.79 11.46 12.63
C ALA A 13 0.59 10.06 12.01
N VAL A 14 -0.52 9.88 11.26
CA VAL A 14 -0.79 8.63 10.55
C VAL A 14 0.23 8.39 9.43
N LEU A 15 0.59 9.41 8.65
CA LEU A 15 1.59 9.27 7.59
C LEU A 15 2.97 8.92 8.16
N VAL A 16 3.38 9.55 9.25
CA VAL A 16 4.63 9.22 9.96
C VAL A 16 4.59 7.78 10.48
N ALA A 17 3.48 7.36 11.08
CA ALA A 17 3.32 5.99 11.58
C ALA A 17 3.42 4.96 10.45
N ILE A 18 2.76 5.19 9.31
CA ILE A 18 2.82 4.30 8.14
C ILE A 18 4.25 4.24 7.58
N THR A 19 4.92 5.40 7.48
CA THR A 19 6.33 5.48 7.05
C THR A 19 7.22 4.66 7.97
N GLY A 20 7.02 4.75 9.28
CA GLY A 20 7.75 3.94 10.27
C GLY A 20 7.50 2.44 10.12
N VAL A 21 6.27 2.01 9.87
CA VAL A 21 5.94 0.60 9.61
C VAL A 21 6.65 0.08 8.35
N ILE A 22 6.71 0.88 7.29
CA ILE A 22 7.42 0.50 6.06
C ILE A 22 8.93 0.44 6.31
N ALA A 23 9.50 1.42 7.02
CA ALA A 23 10.92 1.42 7.38
C ALA A 23 11.29 0.18 8.20
N LEU A 24 10.46 -0.18 9.18
CA LEU A 24 10.61 -1.42 9.94
C LEU A 24 10.55 -2.65 9.03
N LEU A 25 9.61 -2.67 8.08
CA LEU A 25 9.50 -3.78 7.14
C LEU A 25 10.77 -3.92 6.29
N VAL A 26 11.28 -2.83 5.71
CA VAL A 26 12.56 -2.82 4.96
C VAL A 26 13.71 -3.30 5.84
N GLN A 27 13.81 -2.80 7.07
CA GLN A 27 14.86 -3.21 8.01
C GLN A 27 14.78 -4.70 8.35
N THR A 28 13.57 -5.24 8.58
CA THR A 28 13.38 -6.68 8.85
C THR A 28 13.72 -7.53 7.62
N THR A 29 13.36 -7.08 6.41
CA THR A 29 13.73 -7.77 5.17
C THR A 29 15.25 -7.77 4.99
N SER A 30 15.92 -6.65 5.25
CA SER A 30 17.39 -6.56 5.25
C SER A 30 18.03 -7.49 6.27
N ALA A 31 17.52 -7.55 7.51
CA ALA A 31 18.04 -8.44 8.54
C ALA A 31 17.88 -9.94 8.18
N ILE A 32 16.80 -10.32 7.49
CA ILE A 32 16.54 -11.70 7.08
C ILE A 32 17.36 -12.09 5.84
N MET A 33 17.47 -11.19 4.86
CA MET A 33 18.05 -11.50 3.55
C MET A 33 19.53 -11.09 3.42
N GLY A 34 20.05 -10.30 4.36
CA GLY A 34 21.46 -9.94 4.48
C GLY A 34 22.03 -9.26 3.24
N ALA A 35 22.58 -10.06 2.32
CA ALA A 35 23.24 -9.59 1.11
C ALA A 35 22.29 -9.03 0.04
N GLU A 36 20.99 -9.35 0.11
CA GLU A 36 20.04 -8.98 -0.95
C GLU A 36 19.43 -7.58 -0.76
N VAL A 37 19.50 -7.02 0.46
CA VAL A 37 18.99 -5.68 0.78
C VAL A 37 19.98 -4.98 1.69
N ILE A 38 20.73 -4.03 1.12
CA ILE A 38 21.77 -3.28 1.83
C ILE A 38 21.27 -1.85 2.04
N ILE A 39 21.30 -1.41 3.29
CA ILE A 39 20.89 -0.07 3.72
C ILE A 39 22.13 0.62 4.25
N GLU A 40 22.61 1.64 3.55
CA GLU A 40 23.84 2.35 3.96
C GLU A 40 23.52 3.54 4.88
N SER A 41 22.31 4.10 4.78
CA SER A 41 21.91 5.26 5.55
C SER A 41 20.48 5.18 6.09
N TRP A 42 20.30 5.58 7.35
CA TRP A 42 18.98 5.76 7.98
C TRP A 42 18.15 6.85 7.30
N THR A 43 18.77 7.91 6.78
CA THR A 43 18.04 8.96 6.06
C THR A 43 17.49 8.42 4.75
N ALA A 44 18.26 7.57 4.07
CA ALA A 44 17.84 6.94 2.82
C ALA A 44 16.74 5.90 3.06
N LEU A 45 16.81 5.13 4.16
CA LEU A 45 15.73 4.24 4.59
C LEU A 45 14.41 4.98 4.80
N LEU A 46 14.45 6.12 5.50
CA LEU A 46 13.27 6.94 5.75
C LEU A 46 12.76 7.61 4.47
N ALA A 47 13.65 8.12 3.62
CA ALA A 47 13.29 8.70 2.33
C ALA A 47 12.64 7.66 1.40
N PHE A 48 13.21 6.45 1.33
CA PHE A 48 12.65 5.32 0.59
C PHE A 48 11.27 4.96 1.12
N SER A 49 11.14 4.81 2.44
CA SER A 49 9.85 4.50 3.07
C SER A 49 8.80 5.57 2.79
N ALA A 50 9.19 6.85 2.84
CA ALA A 50 8.31 7.96 2.48
C ALA A 50 7.92 7.94 0.99
N ALA A 51 8.84 7.58 0.10
CA ALA A 51 8.54 7.38 -1.33
C ALA A 51 7.55 6.23 -1.54
N VAL A 52 7.66 5.14 -0.77
CA VAL A 52 6.65 4.06 -0.80
C VAL A 52 5.29 4.58 -0.31
N VAL A 53 5.22 5.42 0.73
CA VAL A 53 3.96 6.05 1.16
C VAL A 53 3.40 6.97 0.07
N LEU A 54 4.27 7.70 -0.64
CA LEU A 54 3.88 8.61 -1.72
C LEU A 54 3.18 7.87 -2.88
N TRP A 55 3.38 6.55 -3.00
CA TRP A 55 2.64 5.68 -3.92
C TRP A 55 1.12 5.73 -3.73
N ILE A 56 0.63 6.15 -2.56
CA ILE A 56 -0.81 6.39 -2.33
C ILE A 56 -1.40 7.32 -3.41
N ILE A 57 -0.64 8.30 -3.90
CA ILE A 57 -1.11 9.26 -4.92
C ILE A 57 -1.39 8.54 -6.25
N PRO A 58 -0.44 7.84 -6.89
CA PRO A 58 -0.70 7.01 -8.07
C PRO A 58 -1.83 6.00 -7.89
N VAL A 59 -1.93 5.35 -6.72
CA VAL A 59 -3.01 4.39 -6.43
C VAL A 59 -4.38 5.04 -6.59
N GLN A 60 -4.57 6.27 -6.10
CA GLN A 60 -5.85 6.97 -6.27
C GLN A 60 -6.18 7.27 -7.74
N LEU A 61 -5.16 7.60 -8.55
CA LEU A 61 -5.34 7.82 -9.98
C LEU A 61 -5.74 6.54 -10.72
N ILE A 62 -5.12 5.41 -10.40
CA ILE A 62 -5.48 4.12 -11.02
C ILE A 62 -6.86 3.67 -10.54
N ASP A 63 -7.23 3.94 -9.29
CA ASP A 63 -8.56 3.66 -8.77
C ASP A 63 -9.67 4.44 -9.48
N TRP A 64 -9.39 5.61 -10.06
CA TRP A 64 -10.36 6.29 -10.92
C TRP A 64 -10.72 5.50 -12.18
N LEU A 65 -9.86 4.59 -12.65
CA LEU A 65 -10.23 3.70 -13.76
C LEU A 65 -11.44 2.85 -13.38
N LYS A 66 -11.63 2.48 -12.11
CA LYS A 66 -12.81 1.73 -11.65
C LYS A 66 -14.15 2.44 -11.92
N LEU A 67 -14.13 3.75 -12.15
CA LEU A 67 -15.33 4.54 -12.48
C LEU A 67 -15.84 4.28 -13.91
N VAL A 68 -15.02 3.67 -14.78
CA VAL A 68 -15.41 3.31 -16.14
C VAL A 68 -16.49 2.23 -16.09
N ARG A 69 -17.67 2.56 -16.65
CA ARG A 69 -18.84 1.65 -16.65
C ARG A 69 -18.60 0.46 -17.59
N VAL A 70 -18.34 -0.72 -17.01
CA VAL A 70 -18.20 -1.97 -17.76
C VAL A 70 -19.55 -2.66 -17.93
N GLN A 71 -20.09 -2.62 -19.16
CA GLN A 71 -21.45 -3.12 -19.45
C GLN A 71 -21.50 -4.64 -19.74
N ARG A 72 -20.47 -5.23 -20.34
CA ARG A 72 -20.47 -6.65 -20.75
C ARG A 72 -20.20 -7.59 -19.56
N ARG A 73 -20.98 -8.68 -19.43
CA ARG A 73 -20.87 -9.69 -18.34
C ARG A 73 -19.46 -10.25 -18.12
N PRO A 74 -18.73 -10.77 -19.13
CA PRO A 74 -17.40 -11.33 -18.89
C PRO A 74 -16.39 -10.27 -18.44
N LEU A 75 -16.47 -9.07 -19.03
CA LEU A 75 -15.59 -7.96 -18.67
C LEU A 75 -15.82 -7.49 -17.23
N ARG A 76 -17.05 -7.53 -16.71
CA ARG A 76 -17.34 -7.15 -15.31
C ARG A 76 -16.61 -8.03 -14.30
N ILE A 77 -16.42 -9.31 -14.61
CA ILE A 77 -15.73 -10.26 -13.72
C ILE A 77 -14.21 -10.07 -13.84
N MET A 78 -13.69 -9.86 -15.05
CA MET A 78 -12.26 -9.72 -15.30
C MET A 78 -11.69 -8.36 -14.88
N TYR A 79 -12.50 -7.30 -15.00
CA TYR A 79 -12.05 -5.92 -14.82
C TYR A 79 -11.39 -5.61 -13.45
N PRO A 80 -11.94 -6.08 -12.30
CA PRO A 80 -11.28 -5.90 -11.01
C PRO A 80 -9.89 -6.54 -10.92
N TYR A 81 -9.72 -7.73 -11.52
CA TYR A 81 -8.43 -8.43 -11.55
C TYR A 81 -7.43 -7.70 -12.45
N LEU A 82 -7.89 -7.19 -13.60
CA LEU A 82 -7.05 -6.41 -14.51
C LEU A 82 -6.55 -5.13 -13.85
N ILE A 83 -7.40 -4.40 -13.14
CA ILE A 83 -6.99 -3.21 -12.38
C ILE A 83 -6.00 -3.57 -11.27
N THR A 84 -6.21 -4.70 -10.59
CA THR A 84 -5.28 -5.19 -9.56
C THR A 84 -3.91 -5.51 -10.17
N LEU A 85 -3.89 -6.15 -11.34
CA LEU A 85 -2.66 -6.42 -12.09
C LEU A 85 -1.94 -5.11 -12.44
N ILE A 86 -2.66 -4.13 -13.00
CA ILE A 86 -2.09 -2.81 -13.30
C ILE A 86 -1.48 -2.16 -12.04
N HIS A 87 -2.19 -2.21 -10.92
CA HIS A 87 -1.67 -1.67 -9.65
C HIS A 87 -0.36 -2.34 -9.23
N VAL A 88 -0.32 -3.68 -9.24
CA VAL A 88 0.86 -4.45 -8.83
C VAL A 88 2.03 -4.20 -9.78
N THR A 89 1.80 -4.25 -11.09
CA THR A 89 2.85 -4.00 -12.08
C THR A 89 3.36 -2.57 -12.02
N ALA A 90 2.47 -1.58 -11.92
CA ALA A 90 2.86 -0.17 -11.80
C ALA A 90 3.63 0.07 -10.49
N PHE A 91 3.23 -0.55 -9.38
CA PHE A 91 3.93 -0.46 -8.12
C PHE A 91 5.32 -1.08 -8.18
N ALA A 92 5.45 -2.27 -8.77
CA ALA A 92 6.75 -2.92 -8.96
C ALA A 92 7.69 -2.06 -9.80
N LEU A 93 7.22 -1.50 -10.92
CA LEU A 93 8.00 -0.58 -11.75
C LEU A 93 8.40 0.68 -10.98
N TYR A 94 7.48 1.24 -10.19
CA TYR A 94 7.76 2.40 -9.35
C TYR A 94 8.86 2.11 -8.34
N ILE A 95 8.78 0.99 -7.61
CA ILE A 95 9.83 0.62 -6.65
C ILE A 95 11.17 0.45 -7.35
N VAL A 96 11.22 -0.23 -8.50
CA VAL A 96 12.46 -0.35 -9.31
C VAL A 96 13.02 1.02 -9.69
N THR A 97 12.16 1.97 -10.09
CA THR A 97 12.64 3.33 -10.40
C THR A 97 13.16 4.06 -9.16
N MET A 98 12.49 3.91 -8.01
CA MET A 98 12.92 4.54 -6.76
C MET A 98 14.24 3.98 -6.24
N THR A 99 14.46 2.66 -6.35
CA THR A 99 15.73 2.04 -5.96
C THR A 99 16.89 2.50 -6.84
N ASN A 100 16.64 2.80 -8.11
CA ASN A 100 17.68 3.33 -9.01
C ASN A 100 17.99 4.82 -8.76
N VAL A 101 17.04 5.58 -8.19
CA VAL A 101 17.22 7.01 -7.88
C VAL A 101 17.90 7.21 -6.52
N MET A 102 17.69 6.29 -5.57
CA MET A 102 18.28 6.37 -4.24
C MET A 102 19.59 5.56 -4.17
N SER A 103 20.72 6.26 -4.14
CA SER A 103 22.06 5.63 -4.14
C SER A 103 22.39 4.82 -2.90
N ASP A 104 21.73 5.07 -1.77
CA ASP A 104 22.15 4.55 -0.46
C ASP A 104 21.26 3.39 0.03
N VAL A 105 20.36 2.89 -0.84
CA VAL A 105 19.51 1.72 -0.58
C VAL A 105 19.57 0.78 -1.78
N PHE A 106 20.27 -0.33 -1.61
CA PHE A 106 20.45 -1.32 -2.66
C PHE A 106 19.52 -2.51 -2.44
N PHE A 107 18.75 -2.82 -3.48
CA PHE A 107 17.97 -4.05 -3.56
C PHE A 107 18.48 -4.88 -4.72
N SER A 108 18.75 -6.16 -4.48
CA SER A 108 18.84 -7.12 -5.57
C SER A 108 17.44 -7.36 -6.17
N ASN A 109 17.39 -7.99 -7.35
CA ASN A 109 16.11 -8.41 -7.95
C ASN A 109 15.29 -9.31 -7.01
N VAL A 110 15.97 -10.18 -6.25
CA VAL A 110 15.33 -11.09 -5.30
C VAL A 110 14.83 -10.32 -4.08
N GLY A 111 15.65 -9.45 -3.50
CA GLY A 111 15.28 -8.59 -2.38
C GLY A 111 14.10 -7.69 -2.70
N LEU A 112 14.10 -7.06 -3.89
CA LEU A 112 13.00 -6.22 -4.38
C LEU A 112 11.72 -7.04 -4.57
N GLY A 113 11.82 -8.24 -5.13
CA GLY A 113 10.68 -9.16 -5.29
C GLY A 113 10.05 -9.54 -3.96
N VAL A 114 10.87 -9.95 -2.99
CA VAL A 114 10.41 -10.31 -1.63
C VAL A 114 9.78 -9.11 -0.93
N PHE A 115 10.43 -7.95 -0.98
CA PHE A 115 9.92 -6.72 -0.40
C PHE A 115 8.56 -6.31 -1.00
N THR A 116 8.44 -6.35 -2.33
CA THR A 116 7.20 -6.03 -3.04
C THR A 116 6.07 -6.97 -2.63
N LEU A 117 6.35 -8.28 -2.55
CA LEU A 117 5.38 -9.26 -2.07
C LEU A 117 4.97 -9.02 -0.61
N ALA A 118 5.93 -8.68 0.26
CA ALA A 118 5.67 -8.38 1.66
C ALA A 118 4.72 -7.17 1.80
N ILE A 119 4.94 -6.10 1.02
CA ILE A 119 4.04 -4.94 0.99
C ILE A 119 2.65 -5.33 0.50
N ILE A 120 2.54 -6.10 -0.59
CA ILE A 120 1.24 -6.52 -1.13
C ILE A 120 0.47 -7.34 -0.09
N MET A 121 1.15 -8.25 0.59
CA MET A 121 0.56 -9.07 1.66
C MET A 121 0.13 -8.22 2.85
N LEU A 122 0.96 -7.26 3.28
CA LEU A 122 0.64 -6.32 4.34
C LEU A 122 -0.58 -5.46 3.99
N ALA A 123 -0.62 -4.91 2.77
CA ALA A 123 -1.74 -4.11 2.29
C ALA A 123 -3.04 -4.92 2.24
N ARG A 124 -2.98 -6.17 1.75
CA ARG A 124 -4.13 -7.08 1.72
C ARG A 124 -4.60 -7.42 3.13
N TYR A 125 -3.68 -7.68 4.05
CA TYR A 125 -4.00 -7.94 5.46
C TYR A 125 -4.68 -6.74 6.10
N ALA A 126 -4.11 -5.54 5.94
CA ALA A 126 -4.68 -4.29 6.44
C ALA A 126 -6.10 -4.06 5.89
N TYR A 127 -6.30 -4.27 4.58
CA TYR A 127 -7.63 -4.17 3.96
C TYR A 127 -8.63 -5.17 4.55
N VAL A 128 -8.22 -6.43 4.77
CA VAL A 128 -9.10 -7.44 5.39
C VAL A 128 -9.48 -7.05 6.81
N GLN A 129 -8.55 -6.54 7.61
CA GLN A 129 -8.84 -6.09 8.97
C GLN A 129 -9.76 -4.88 9.00
N LEU A 130 -9.56 -3.92 8.09
CA LEU A 130 -10.45 -2.78 7.92
C LEU A 130 -11.85 -3.21 7.47
N ALA A 131 -11.95 -4.14 6.52
CA ALA A 131 -13.24 -4.69 6.11
C ALA A 131 -13.96 -5.42 7.26
N ARG A 132 -13.21 -6.14 8.11
CA ARG A 132 -13.76 -6.81 9.30
C ARG A 132 -14.23 -5.81 10.36
N SER A 133 -13.50 -4.73 10.59
CA SER A 133 -13.90 -3.70 11.56
C SER A 133 -15.15 -2.96 11.09
N VAL A 134 -15.21 -2.58 9.81
CA VAL A 134 -16.38 -1.89 9.23
C VAL A 134 -17.62 -2.78 9.20
N ARG A 135 -17.48 -4.10 8.97
CA ARG A 135 -18.61 -5.03 8.98
C ARG A 135 -19.37 -5.04 10.32
N LYS A 136 -18.70 -4.77 11.45
CA LYS A 136 -19.34 -4.72 12.77
C LYS A 136 -20.33 -3.56 12.92
N TYR A 137 -20.16 -2.49 12.15
CA TYR A 137 -21.01 -1.30 12.17
C TYR A 137 -22.10 -1.32 11.08
N LYS A 138 -22.19 -2.41 10.31
CA LYS A 138 -23.17 -2.53 9.24
C LYS A 138 -24.44 -3.16 9.80
N GLU A 139 -25.47 -2.35 10.03
CA GLU A 139 -26.78 -2.84 10.44
C GLU A 139 -27.38 -3.78 9.37
N PRO A 140 -28.06 -4.87 9.77
CA PRO A 140 -28.75 -5.75 8.83
C PRO A 140 -29.87 -4.95 8.13
N ARG A 141 -29.78 -4.86 6.79
CA ARG A 141 -30.76 -4.14 5.95
C ARG A 141 -32.15 -4.77 5.91
N VAL A 142 -32.33 -5.94 6.51
CA VAL A 142 -33.60 -6.66 6.54
C VAL A 142 -33.82 -7.08 7.99
N GLN A 143 -34.68 -6.35 8.69
CA GLN A 143 -35.29 -6.86 9.92
C GLN A 143 -36.30 -7.92 9.45
N VAL A 144 -36.04 -9.19 9.77
CA VAL A 144 -37.07 -10.22 9.62
C VAL A 144 -38.08 -9.90 10.71
N VAL A 145 -39.22 -9.32 10.31
CA VAL A 145 -40.38 -9.20 11.18
C VAL A 145 -40.93 -10.61 11.29
N GLU A 146 -40.75 -11.26 12.44
CA GLU A 146 -41.51 -12.46 12.77
C GLU A 146 -42.95 -11.99 13.02
N GLU A 147 -43.83 -12.27 12.05
CA GLU A 147 -45.30 -12.22 12.23
C GLU A 147 -45.80 -13.49 12.92
#